data_AF-A0A0S8KEH9-F1
#
_entry.id   AF-A0A0S8KEH9-F1
#
_cell.length_a   1.000
_cell.length_b   1.000
_cell.length_c   1.000
_cell.angle_alpha   90.00
_cell.angle_beta   90.00
_cell.angle_gamma   90.00
#
_symmetry.space_group_name_H-M   'P 1'
#
loop_
_entity.id
_entity.type
_entity.pdbx_description
1 polymer ?
#
loop_
_entity_poly.entity_id
_entity_poly.type
_entity_poly.pdbx_seq_one_letter_code
_entity_poly.pdbx_strand_id
1 'polypeptide(L)'
;MRKINVEDKSQIKQLLYAGGVFGIKDDQYRSFGGFQLWWYDKQLDVCNCCASYWSDGRKRIQYCSLDRAAKTLWHKRDCLFLRSKHLPEDKRLAAIGRSVNMQ
;
A
#
# COMPACT_ATOMS: atom_id res chain seq x y z
N MET A 1 6.72 5.82 8.90
CA MET A 1 6.36 4.38 8.81
C MET A 1 7.05 3.65 9.95
N ARG A 2 6.35 2.84 10.73
CA ARG A 2 6.91 2.04 11.85
C ARG A 2 7.03 0.57 11.42
N LYS A 3 8.15 -0.10 11.67
CA LYS A 3 8.29 -1.55 11.42
C LYS A 3 7.32 -2.29 12.34
N ILE A 4 6.59 -3.26 11.79
CA ILE A 4 5.65 -4.08 12.56
C ILE A 4 5.99 -5.56 12.40
N ASN A 5 5.59 -6.34 13.39
CA ASN A 5 5.48 -7.78 13.25
C ASN A 5 4.00 -8.14 13.22
N VAL A 6 3.62 -9.06 12.34
CA VAL A 6 2.24 -9.54 12.21
C VAL A 6 2.25 -11.04 12.44
N GLU A 7 1.29 -11.51 13.23
CA GLU A 7 1.22 -12.91 13.66
C GLU A 7 0.46 -13.76 12.63
N ASP A 8 -0.50 -13.15 11.92
CA ASP A 8 -1.26 -13.81 10.87
C ASP A 8 -1.79 -12.85 9.78
N LYS A 9 -2.45 -13.42 8.76
CA LYS A 9 -3.09 -12.68 7.66
C LYS A 9 -4.33 -11.89 8.10
N SER A 10 -5.04 -12.35 9.12
CA SER A 10 -6.26 -11.72 9.62
C SER A 10 -5.94 -10.38 10.27
N GLN A 11 -4.84 -10.30 11.02
CA GLN A 11 -4.32 -9.06 11.58
C GLN A 11 -4.02 -8.02 10.49
N ILE A 12 -3.44 -8.45 9.36
CA ILE A 12 -3.19 -7.56 8.22
C ILE A 12 -4.51 -7.01 7.66
N LYS A 13 -5.53 -7.86 7.48
CA LYS A 13 -6.85 -7.42 7.00
C LYS A 13 -7.49 -6.41 7.95
N GLN A 14 -7.47 -6.69 9.25
CA GLN A 14 -8.01 -5.79 10.28
C GLN A 14 -7.33 -4.43 10.24
N LEU A 15 -6.00 -4.41 10.15
CA LEU A 15 -5.22 -3.16 10.07
C LEU A 15 -5.50 -2.38 8.78
N LEU A 16 -5.59 -3.06 7.62
CA LEU A 16 -6.00 -2.43 6.37
C LEU A 16 -7.40 -1.81 6.48
N TYR A 17 -8.35 -2.59 7.01
CA TYR A 17 -9.73 -2.15 7.21
C TYR A 17 -9.84 -1.02 8.24
N ALA A 18 -8.96 -0.95 9.23
CA ALA A 18 -8.88 0.14 10.19
C ALA A 18 -8.28 1.44 9.60
N GLY A 19 -7.89 1.45 8.33
CA GLY A 19 -7.25 2.59 7.69
C GLY A 19 -5.73 2.60 7.85
N GLY A 20 -5.11 1.43 8.03
CA GLY A 20 -3.67 1.26 7.98
C GLY A 20 -3.12 1.40 6.56
N VAL A 21 -2.01 2.12 6.43
CA VAL A 21 -1.19 2.17 5.21
C VAL A 21 0.05 1.32 5.46
N PHE A 22 0.13 0.20 4.77
CA PHE A 22 1.29 -0.69 4.80
C PHE A 22 2.35 -0.22 3.82
N GLY A 23 3.60 -0.48 4.18
CA GLY A 23 4.77 -0.28 3.32
C GLY A 23 5.61 -1.53 3.30
N ILE A 24 5.96 -2.01 2.11
CA ILE A 24 7.01 -3.01 1.92
C ILE A 24 8.28 -2.25 1.59
N LYS A 25 9.30 -2.36 2.45
CA LYS A 25 10.62 -1.78 2.18
C LYS A 25 11.41 -2.69 1.25
N ASP A 26 11.88 -2.17 0.14
CA ASP A 26 12.72 -2.89 -0.82
C ASP A 26 13.58 -1.89 -1.59
N ASP A 27 14.84 -2.26 -1.85
CA ASP A 27 15.78 -1.41 -2.55
C ASP A 27 15.38 -1.17 -3.99
N GLN A 28 14.45 -1.96 -4.56
CA GLN A 28 13.95 -1.75 -5.92
C GLN A 28 13.00 -0.54 -6.08
N TYR A 29 12.55 0.08 -4.97
CA TYR A 29 11.61 1.19 -5.00
C TYR A 29 12.30 2.55 -4.84
N ARG A 30 12.02 3.50 -5.74
CA ARG A 30 12.65 4.85 -5.73
C ARG A 30 11.87 5.90 -4.94
N SER A 31 10.54 5.84 -4.93
CA SER A 31 9.67 6.83 -4.28
C SER A 31 9.22 6.38 -2.90
N PHE A 32 8.54 7.28 -2.20
CA PHE A 32 7.94 7.03 -0.89
C PHE A 32 8.92 6.59 0.20
N GLY A 33 10.22 6.91 0.04
CA GLY A 33 11.28 6.50 0.96
C GLY A 33 11.73 5.05 0.81
N GLY A 34 11.60 4.45 -0.38
CA GLY A 34 11.96 3.05 -0.63
C GLY A 34 10.84 2.07 -0.34
N PHE A 35 9.59 2.52 -0.43
CA PHE A 35 8.42 1.73 -0.06
C PHE A 35 7.46 1.53 -1.25
N GLN A 36 6.98 0.30 -1.39
CA GLN A 36 5.71 0.03 -2.05
C GLN A 36 4.60 0.16 -1.01
N LEU A 37 3.60 0.99 -1.28
CA LEU A 37 2.53 1.32 -0.34
C LEU A 37 1.26 0.53 -0.64
N TRP A 38 0.55 0.12 0.41
CA TRP A 38 -0.69 -0.62 0.34
C TRP A 38 -1.73 -0.01 1.28
N TRP A 39 -2.95 0.22 0.79
CA TRP A 39 -4.06 0.69 1.63
C TRP A 39 -5.39 0.19 1.09
N TYR A 40 -6.36 0.04 1.98
CA TYR A 40 -7.71 -0.34 1.61
C TYR A 40 -8.58 0.90 1.39
N ASP A 41 -9.33 0.90 0.29
CA ASP A 41 -10.36 1.86 -0.03
C ASP A 41 -11.72 1.24 0.26
N LYS A 42 -12.35 1.70 1.34
CA LYS A 42 -13.67 1.22 1.78
C LYS A 42 -14.79 1.60 0.80
N GLN A 43 -14.64 2.69 0.06
CA GLN A 43 -15.70 3.15 -0.86
C GLN A 43 -15.77 2.26 -2.09
N LEU A 44 -14.61 1.81 -2.55
CA LEU A 44 -14.47 0.97 -3.74
C LEU A 44 -14.32 -0.52 -3.41
N ASP A 45 -14.26 -0.88 -2.13
CA ASP A 45 -14.02 -2.24 -1.63
C ASP A 45 -12.78 -2.92 -2.25
N VAL A 46 -11.68 -2.15 -2.40
CA VAL A 46 -10.43 -2.64 -3.00
C VAL A 46 -9.21 -2.23 -2.20
N CYS A 47 -8.16 -3.04 -2.29
CA CYS A 47 -6.82 -2.67 -1.87
C CYS A 47 -6.04 -2.07 -3.03
N ASN A 48 -5.49 -0.90 -2.78
CA ASN A 48 -4.58 -0.20 -3.66
C ASN A 48 -3.15 -0.60 -3.32
N CYS A 49 -2.34 -0.85 -4.34
CA CYS A 49 -0.89 -1.04 -4.26
C CYS A 49 -0.22 0.02 -5.13
N CYS A 50 0.62 0.86 -4.54
CA CYS A 50 1.36 1.89 -5.25
C CYS A 50 2.86 1.65 -5.15
N ALA A 51 3.54 1.56 -6.28
CA ALA A 51 5.00 1.46 -6.34
C ALA A 51 5.56 2.43 -7.40
N SER A 52 6.83 2.79 -7.24
CA SER A 52 7.64 3.34 -8.34
C SER A 52 8.95 2.56 -8.42
N TYR A 53 9.20 1.91 -9.55
CA TYR A 53 10.40 1.11 -9.74
C TYR A 53 11.56 1.98 -10.27
N TRP A 54 12.81 1.56 -10.01
CA TRP A 54 14.01 2.23 -10.58
C TRP A 54 14.01 2.28 -12.09
N SER A 55 13.48 1.23 -12.74
CA SER A 55 13.57 1.04 -14.19
C SER A 55 12.70 2.01 -15.00
N ASP A 56 11.56 2.47 -14.47
CA ASP A 56 10.63 3.32 -15.23
C ASP A 56 10.30 4.66 -14.56
N GLY A 57 10.61 4.84 -13.27
CA GLY A 57 10.35 6.08 -12.52
C GLY A 57 8.86 6.46 -12.41
N ARG A 58 7.95 5.68 -13.00
CA ARG A 58 6.52 5.96 -13.04
C ARG A 58 5.85 5.37 -11.80
N LYS A 59 4.92 6.13 -11.22
CA LYS A 59 4.07 5.64 -10.14
C LYS A 59 2.91 4.87 -10.77
N ARG A 60 2.80 3.58 -10.47
CA ARG A 60 1.65 2.77 -10.89
C ARG A 60 0.83 2.38 -9.67
N ILE A 61 -0.48 2.51 -9.79
CA ILE A 61 -1.43 1.96 -8.81
C ILE A 61 -2.07 0.73 -9.41
N GLN A 62 -2.01 -0.36 -8.67
CA GLN A 62 -2.69 -1.61 -8.96
C GLN A 62 -3.80 -1.83 -7.93
N TYR A 63 -4.90 -2.40 -8.37
CA TYR A 63 -6.05 -2.71 -7.54
C TYR A 63 -6.14 -4.23 -7.35
N CYS A 64 -6.46 -4.65 -6.14
CA CYS A 64 -6.70 -6.06 -5.83
C CYS A 64 -7.69 -6.22 -4.67
N SER A 65 -8.19 -7.43 -4.47
CA SER A 65 -9.04 -7.73 -3.31
C SER A 65 -8.26 -7.63 -2.00
N LEU A 66 -8.99 -7.41 -0.90
CA LEU A 66 -8.43 -7.41 0.45
C LEU A 66 -7.68 -8.72 0.77
N ASP A 67 -8.21 -9.86 0.31
CA ASP A 67 -7.57 -11.17 0.45
C ASP A 67 -6.23 -11.26 -0.27
N ARG A 68 -6.17 -10.78 -1.52
CA ARG A 68 -4.95 -10.81 -2.32
C ARG A 68 -3.88 -9.89 -1.72
N ALA A 69 -4.29 -8.72 -1.23
CA ALA A 69 -3.40 -7.81 -0.51
C ALA A 69 -2.86 -8.45 0.77
N ALA A 70 -3.73 -9.00 1.62
CA ALA A 70 -3.32 -9.66 2.86
C ALA A 70 -2.37 -10.84 2.62
N LYS A 71 -2.62 -11.65 1.58
CA LYS A 71 -1.71 -12.73 1.17
C LYS A 71 -0.34 -12.18 0.77
N THR A 72 -0.30 -11.13 -0.05
CA THR A 72 0.96 -10.53 -0.53
C THR A 72 1.77 -9.94 0.62
N LEU A 73 1.12 -9.13 1.47
CA LEU A 73 1.73 -8.51 2.63
C LEU A 73 2.27 -9.56 3.61
N TRP A 74 1.52 -10.64 3.86
CA TRP A 74 1.96 -11.75 4.71
C TRP A 74 3.24 -12.43 4.22
N HIS A 75 3.36 -12.65 2.90
CA HIS A 75 4.57 -13.22 2.32
C HIS A 75 5.79 -12.29 2.46
N LYS A 76 5.57 -10.99 2.70
CA LYS A 76 6.62 -9.97 2.89
C LYS A 76 6.69 -9.45 4.32
N ARG A 77 6.13 -10.18 5.29
CA ARG A 77 5.97 -9.76 6.70
C ARG A 77 7.24 -9.25 7.38
N ASP A 78 8.41 -9.82 7.04
CA ASP A 78 9.69 -9.44 7.65
C ASP A 78 10.16 -8.03 7.26
N CYS A 79 9.61 -7.50 6.16
CA CYS A 79 9.89 -6.18 5.61
C CYS A 79 8.67 -5.24 5.68
N LEU A 80 7.67 -5.54 6.53
CA LEU A 80 6.47 -4.73 6.66
C LEU A 80 6.63 -3.56 7.63
N PHE A 81 6.08 -2.44 7.19
CA PHE A 81 5.94 -1.23 7.96
C PHE A 81 4.49 -0.75 7.89
N LEU A 82 4.06 -0.02 8.91
CA LEU A 82 2.71 0.51 9.02
C LEU A 82 2.74 1.97 9.44
N ARG A 83 1.76 2.73 8.97
CA ARG A 83 1.31 3.97 9.59
C ARG A 83 -0.22 4.06 9.50
N SER A 84 -0.80 4.94 10.28
CA SER A 84 -2.19 5.34 10.08
C SER A 84 -2.33 6.19 8.81
N LYS A 85 -3.48 6.05 8.13
CA LYS A 85 -3.84 6.92 7.00
C LYS A 85 -3.94 8.37 7.49
N HIS A 86 -3.13 9.26 6.90
CA HIS A 86 -3.09 10.68 7.19
C HIS A 86 -3.68 11.44 6.00
N LEU A 87 -4.93 11.92 6.15
CA LEU A 87 -5.73 12.48 5.05
C LEU A 87 -5.01 13.56 4.21
N PRO A 88 -4.25 14.52 4.76
CA PRO A 88 -3.54 15.53 3.96
C PRO A 88 -2.45 14.93 3.05
N GLU A 89 -1.68 13.97 3.54
CA GLU A 89 -0.60 13.33 2.77
C GLU A 89 -1.16 12.29 1.80
N ASP A 90 -2.23 11.60 2.21
CA ASP A 90 -2.85 10.52 1.47
C ASP A 90 -3.85 11.01 0.42
N LYS A 91 -4.27 12.28 0.46
CA LYS A 91 -4.94 12.93 -0.67
C LYS A 91 -4.09 12.85 -1.94
N ARG A 92 -2.75 12.91 -1.83
CA ARG A 92 -1.85 12.70 -2.97
C ARG A 92 -1.85 11.24 -3.43
N LEU A 93 -1.95 10.28 -2.52
CA LEU A 93 -2.10 8.85 -2.88
C LEU A 93 -3.42 8.58 -3.61
N ALA A 94 -4.52 9.17 -3.12
CA ALA A 94 -5.84 9.08 -3.75
C ALA A 94 -5.91 9.81 -5.10
N ALA A 95 -5.22 10.96 -5.24
CA ALA A 95 -5.15 11.70 -6.50
C ALA A 95 -4.40 10.92 -7.59
N ILE A 96 -3.32 10.20 -7.25
CA ILE A 96 -2.58 9.37 -8.21
C ILE A 96 -3.48 8.25 -8.78
N GLY A 97 -4.42 7.73 -8.01
CA GLY A 97 -5.37 6.70 -8.46
C GLY A 97 -6.44 7.24 -9.43
N ARG A 98 -6.75 8.54 -9.35
CA ARG A 98 -7.74 9.20 -10.20
C ARG A 98 -7.17 9.76 -11.51
N SER A 99 -5.86 9.96 -11.61
CA SER A 99 -5.23 10.53 -12.81
C SER A 99 -5.06 9.56 -13.99
N VAL A 100 -5.60 8.34 -13.94
CA VAL A 100 -5.50 7.36 -15.04
C VAL A 100 -6.78 7.24 -15.88
N ASN A 101 -7.82 8.06 -15.62
CA ASN A 101 -9.05 8.10 -16.42
C ASN A 101 -9.28 9.47 -17.10
N MET A 102 -8.25 9.98 -17.79
CA MET A 102 -8.45 10.98 -18.84
C MET A 102 -7.54 10.64 -20.03
N GLN A 103 -8.00 9.69 -20.84
CA GLN A 103 -7.80 9.62 -22.29
C GLN A 103 -8.84 8.68 -22.88
#